data_AF-A0A6I3GFW4-F1
#
_entry.id   AF-A0A6I3GFW4-F1
#
_cell.length_a   1.000
_cell.length_b   1.000
_cell.length_c   1.000
_cell.angle_alpha   90.00
_cell.angle_beta   90.00
_cell.angle_gamma   90.00
#
_symmetry.space_group_name_H-M   'P 1'
#
loop_
_entity.id
_entity.type
_entity.pdbx_description
1 polymer ?
#
loop_
_entity_poly.entity_id
_entity_poly.type
_entity_poly.pdbx_seq_one_letter_code
_entity_poly.pdbx_strand_id
1 'polypeptide(L)'
;MAPMVLVPALMPLRLADVLGSCHMAVLGQENPLGLSRVNKAAVLVVDGLGATNLRDRKGHARWLHSAWSSRNLVADSGFPSTTASALTSLTTGVGAGRHGIVGYTIRDPRSGELINHLKDWAPHVDPDTWQLQPTIFEVAARQGIPSLALGEARFSGSDFTKAVWRGATFRGAKTLEEQAEAMREFFDGNARALAYLYWPALDRTGHSQGVASESWTHRLEELDSALANISTMLREDEGLIITADHGMIDVPEEHKLIVPEGSPLLQNVIVWGGEPRVPQLYVDTPDALADVQAAWEEGLGGGAKVMTREQLMDEGWLGPLADGVLERVGDITVACIASLVAYRESRASPTSMAMVGQHGSLTSREREIPVIPTGAWA
;
A
#
# COMPACT_ATOMS: atom_id res chain seq x y z
N MET A 1 3.86 8.10 -23.64
CA MET A 1 4.42 9.19 -22.80
C MET A 1 5.31 8.56 -21.77
N ALA A 2 6.48 9.13 -21.47
CA ALA A 2 7.31 8.64 -20.37
C ALA A 2 6.50 8.76 -19.06
N PRO A 3 6.46 7.71 -18.22
CA PRO A 3 5.76 7.78 -16.94
C PRO A 3 6.37 8.87 -16.05
N MET A 4 5.49 9.66 -15.42
CA MET A 4 5.91 10.69 -14.47
C MET A 4 6.38 10.01 -13.19
N VAL A 5 7.64 10.27 -12.79
CA VAL A 5 8.22 9.79 -11.54
C VAL A 5 7.89 10.78 -10.44
N LEU A 6 7.25 10.32 -9.36
CA LEU A 6 7.06 11.13 -8.17
C LEU A 6 8.29 10.98 -7.28
N VAL A 7 9.06 12.05 -7.11
CA VAL A 7 10.03 12.11 -6.02
C VAL A 7 9.26 12.43 -4.73
N PRO A 8 9.44 11.69 -3.61
CA PRO A 8 8.70 11.92 -2.37
C PRO A 8 9.01 13.30 -1.78
N ALA A 9 8.06 14.25 -1.92
CA ALA A 9 7.96 15.53 -1.16
C ALA A 9 6.86 16.48 -1.68
N LEU A 10 6.24 16.22 -2.83
CA LEU A 10 5.50 17.25 -3.58
C LEU A 10 3.97 17.16 -3.52
N MET A 11 3.39 16.13 -2.91
CA MET A 11 1.93 16.05 -2.73
C MET A 11 1.54 16.51 -1.31
N PRO A 12 0.56 17.42 -1.18
CA PRO A 12 0.17 17.95 0.13
C PRO A 12 -0.55 16.92 1.01
N LEU A 13 -1.08 15.85 0.43
CA LEU A 13 -1.79 14.78 1.13
C LEU A 13 -1.06 13.45 0.95
N ARG A 14 -0.93 12.70 2.05
CA ARG A 14 -0.34 11.35 2.05
C ARG A 14 -1.37 10.35 2.53
N LEU A 15 -1.25 9.10 2.11
CA LEU A 15 -2.05 7.99 2.61
C LEU A 15 -1.99 7.91 4.15
N ALA A 16 -0.81 8.14 4.72
CA ALA A 16 -0.58 8.21 6.16
C ALA A 16 -1.49 9.22 6.88
N ASP A 17 -1.95 10.27 6.21
CA ASP A 17 -2.78 11.30 6.84
C ASP A 17 -4.26 10.89 6.96
N VAL A 18 -4.71 9.82 6.28
CA VAL A 18 -6.13 9.48 6.11
C VAL A 18 -6.78 8.97 7.40
N LEU A 19 -6.29 7.86 7.96
CA LEU A 19 -6.91 7.27 9.17
C LEU A 19 -6.70 8.17 10.39
N GLY A 20 -5.53 8.81 10.50
CA GLY A 20 -5.27 9.81 11.52
C GLY A 20 -6.25 10.99 11.47
N SER A 21 -6.59 11.48 10.27
CA SER A 21 -7.60 12.52 10.11
C SER A 21 -8.99 12.07 10.53
N CYS A 22 -9.37 10.82 10.22
CA CYS A 22 -10.63 10.23 10.68
C CYS A 22 -10.71 10.15 12.21
N HIS A 23 -9.62 9.72 12.86
CA HIS A 23 -9.52 9.67 14.32
C HIS A 23 -9.59 11.06 14.96
N MET A 24 -8.86 12.04 14.43
CA MET A 24 -8.91 13.44 14.89
C MET A 24 -10.30 14.07 14.69
N ALA A 25 -10.99 13.76 13.59
CA ALA A 25 -12.37 14.20 13.36
C ALA A 25 -13.33 13.65 14.43
N VAL A 26 -13.17 12.39 14.86
CA VAL A 26 -13.94 11.81 15.98
C VAL A 26 -13.66 12.51 17.31
N LEU A 27 -12.45 13.08 17.49
CA LEU A 27 -12.08 13.90 18.64
C LEU A 27 -12.53 15.37 18.52
N GLY A 28 -12.98 15.81 17.34
CA GLY A 28 -13.26 17.22 17.06
C GLY A 28 -12.00 18.08 16.98
N GLN A 29 -10.88 17.50 16.58
CA GLN A 29 -9.59 18.19 16.39
C GLN A 29 -9.39 18.58 14.93
N GLU A 30 -8.57 19.62 14.70
CA GLU A 30 -8.07 19.96 13.37
C GLU A 30 -7.27 18.78 12.80
N ASN A 31 -7.38 18.56 11.49
CA ASN A 31 -6.75 17.43 10.84
C ASN A 31 -6.29 17.77 9.41
N PRO A 32 -5.28 17.06 8.87
CA PRO A 32 -4.72 17.33 7.53
C PRO A 32 -5.74 17.30 6.38
N LEU A 33 -6.78 16.45 6.48
CA LEU A 33 -7.83 16.37 5.46
C LEU A 33 -8.94 17.44 5.61
N GLY A 34 -8.89 18.27 6.65
CA GLY A 34 -9.91 19.28 6.91
C GLY A 34 -11.30 18.69 7.20
N LEU A 35 -11.36 17.46 7.69
CA LEU A 35 -12.62 16.76 8.00
C LEU A 35 -13.31 17.44 9.18
N SER A 36 -14.61 17.70 9.04
CA SER A 36 -15.45 18.19 10.12
C SER A 36 -15.64 17.11 11.20
N ARG A 37 -15.97 17.56 12.41
CA ARG A 37 -16.25 16.66 13.53
C ARG A 37 -17.39 15.70 13.19
N VAL A 38 -17.17 14.42 13.48
CA VAL A 38 -18.17 13.35 13.43
C VAL A 38 -18.12 12.56 14.74
N ASN A 39 -19.13 11.71 14.99
CA ASN A 39 -19.05 10.77 16.10
C ASN A 39 -18.40 9.45 15.66
N LYS A 40 -18.61 9.05 14.40
CA LYS A 40 -18.15 7.77 13.88
C LYS A 40 -17.51 7.97 12.52
N ALA A 41 -16.35 7.37 12.34
CA ALA A 41 -15.55 7.50 11.13
C ALA A 41 -15.21 6.13 10.58
N ALA A 42 -15.23 5.98 9.27
CA ALA A 42 -14.76 4.79 8.56
C ALA A 42 -13.73 5.17 7.49
N VAL A 43 -12.79 4.27 7.25
CA VAL A 43 -11.95 4.27 6.05
C VAL A 43 -12.19 2.97 5.30
N LEU A 44 -12.55 3.05 4.03
CA LEU A 44 -12.54 1.92 3.11
C LEU A 44 -11.32 2.03 2.20
N VAL A 45 -10.46 1.02 2.26
CA VAL A 45 -9.34 0.83 1.36
C VAL A 45 -9.75 -0.14 0.25
N VAL A 46 -9.86 0.37 -0.96
CA VAL A 46 -10.02 -0.41 -2.18
C VAL A 46 -8.62 -0.66 -2.74
N ASP A 47 -8.11 -1.85 -2.51
CA ASP A 47 -6.74 -2.21 -2.92
C ASP A 47 -6.55 -2.04 -4.44
N GLY A 48 -5.47 -1.38 -4.83
CA GLY A 48 -5.11 -1.18 -6.25
C GLY A 48 -5.95 -0.13 -7.01
N LEU A 49 -6.81 0.64 -6.34
CA LEU A 49 -7.61 1.71 -6.97
C LEU A 49 -6.78 3.01 -7.16
N GLY A 50 -5.88 3.02 -8.14
CA GLY A 50 -5.09 4.22 -8.45
C GLY A 50 -5.93 5.36 -9.05
N ALA A 51 -5.54 6.60 -8.76
CA ALA A 51 -6.19 7.82 -9.25
C ALA A 51 -6.20 7.89 -10.78
N THR A 52 -5.11 7.45 -11.43
CA THR A 52 -5.04 7.38 -12.89
C THR A 52 -5.91 6.23 -13.43
N ASN A 53 -5.92 5.07 -12.76
CA ASN A 53 -6.75 3.92 -13.15
C ASN A 53 -8.25 4.27 -13.12
N LEU A 54 -8.71 4.97 -12.08
CA LEU A 54 -10.09 5.44 -11.97
C LEU A 54 -10.44 6.48 -13.05
N ARG A 55 -9.53 7.42 -13.36
CA ARG A 55 -9.71 8.39 -14.46
C ARG A 55 -9.88 7.72 -15.82
N ASP A 56 -9.07 6.71 -16.11
CA ASP A 56 -9.10 5.97 -17.39
C ASP A 56 -10.39 5.18 -17.60
N ARG A 57 -11.09 4.85 -16.51
CA ARG A 57 -12.32 4.03 -16.50
C ARG A 57 -13.54 4.75 -15.93
N LYS A 58 -13.51 6.09 -15.92
CA LYS A 58 -14.57 6.94 -15.34
C LYS A 58 -16.00 6.65 -15.82
N GLY A 59 -16.17 6.19 -17.06
CA GLY A 59 -17.48 5.84 -17.61
C GLY A 59 -18.13 4.63 -16.93
N HIS A 60 -17.32 3.77 -16.31
CA HIS A 60 -17.70 2.53 -15.63
C HIS A 60 -17.77 2.68 -14.10
N ALA A 61 -17.44 3.86 -13.57
CA ALA A 61 -17.44 4.16 -12.14
C ALA A 61 -18.08 5.53 -11.91
N ARG A 62 -19.33 5.69 -12.36
CA ARG A 62 -19.97 7.00 -12.45
C ARG A 62 -20.19 7.62 -11.07
N TRP A 63 -20.64 6.81 -10.10
CA TRP A 63 -20.86 7.32 -8.75
C TRP A 63 -19.53 7.65 -8.09
N LEU A 64 -18.57 6.73 -8.13
CA LEU A 64 -17.27 6.84 -7.50
C LEU A 64 -16.44 7.99 -8.06
N HIS A 65 -16.37 8.11 -9.38
CA HIS A 65 -15.69 9.24 -10.02
C HIS A 65 -16.42 10.55 -9.71
N SER A 66 -17.75 10.60 -9.75
CA SER A 66 -18.49 11.83 -9.43
C SER A 66 -18.18 12.29 -8.00
N ALA A 67 -18.28 11.38 -7.03
CA ALA A 67 -17.96 11.61 -5.62
C ALA A 67 -16.51 12.10 -5.43
N TRP A 68 -15.55 11.51 -6.16
CA TRP A 68 -14.16 11.95 -6.10
C TRP A 68 -13.94 13.33 -6.74
N SER A 69 -14.52 13.57 -7.91
CA SER A 69 -14.29 14.78 -8.71
C SER A 69 -14.82 16.06 -8.07
N SER A 70 -15.73 15.95 -7.09
CA SER A 70 -16.27 17.09 -6.35
C SER A 70 -15.19 17.87 -5.59
N ARG A 71 -14.18 17.16 -5.05
CA ARG A 71 -13.06 17.74 -4.31
C ARG A 71 -11.71 17.47 -4.97
N ASN A 72 -11.63 16.45 -5.83
CA ASN A 72 -10.44 16.05 -6.57
C ASN A 72 -9.20 15.88 -5.66
N LEU A 73 -9.40 15.30 -4.48
CA LEU A 73 -8.32 15.05 -3.53
C LEU A 73 -7.52 13.84 -3.97
N VAL A 74 -6.21 14.02 -4.07
CA VAL A 74 -5.26 12.96 -4.43
C VAL A 74 -4.22 12.89 -3.33
N ALA A 75 -3.99 11.68 -2.80
CA ALA A 75 -2.92 11.42 -1.86
C ALA A 75 -1.80 10.63 -2.51
N ASP A 76 -0.61 10.73 -1.92
CA ASP A 76 0.53 9.88 -2.23
C ASP A 76 0.53 8.64 -1.34
N SER A 77 0.55 7.45 -1.95
CA SER A 77 0.71 6.13 -1.31
C SER A 77 2.00 6.04 -0.48
N GLY A 78 3.05 6.74 -0.91
CA GLY A 78 4.40 6.63 -0.37
C GLY A 78 5.27 5.64 -1.16
N PHE A 79 6.44 5.33 -0.59
CA PHE A 79 7.41 4.41 -1.19
C PHE A 79 7.88 3.35 -0.19
N PRO A 80 8.01 2.08 -0.60
CA PRO A 80 7.47 1.51 -1.84
C PRO A 80 5.92 1.53 -1.83
N SER A 81 5.30 1.66 -3.00
CA SER A 81 3.84 1.70 -3.16
C SER A 81 3.23 0.28 -3.15
N THR A 82 3.53 -0.46 -2.09
CA THR A 82 3.15 -1.86 -1.88
C THR A 82 2.19 -1.97 -0.71
N THR A 83 1.22 -2.88 -0.78
CA THR A 83 0.21 -3.10 0.27
C THR A 83 0.83 -3.17 1.67
N ALA A 84 1.94 -3.90 1.83
CA ALA A 84 2.59 -4.05 3.14
C ALA A 84 3.02 -2.70 3.75
N SER A 85 3.67 -1.85 2.95
CA SER A 85 4.15 -0.54 3.38
C SER A 85 2.99 0.45 3.52
N ALA A 86 2.13 0.53 2.50
CA ALA A 86 1.03 1.47 2.40
C ALA A 86 -0.03 1.29 3.51
N LEU A 87 -0.44 0.05 3.79
CA LEU A 87 -1.38 -0.22 4.88
C LEU A 87 -0.76 0.06 6.25
N THR A 88 0.54 -0.19 6.43
CA THR A 88 1.25 0.19 7.66
C THR A 88 1.30 1.71 7.80
N SER A 89 1.57 2.44 6.72
CA SER A 89 1.56 3.91 6.73
C SER A 89 0.18 4.46 7.10
N LEU A 90 -0.88 3.95 6.47
CA LEU A 90 -2.26 4.33 6.76
C LEU A 90 -2.63 4.10 8.23
N THR A 91 -2.26 2.95 8.78
CA THR A 91 -2.65 2.54 10.13
C THR A 91 -1.81 3.15 11.24
N THR A 92 -0.69 3.80 10.92
CA THR A 92 0.26 4.35 11.90
C THR A 92 0.45 5.86 11.78
N GLY A 93 0.01 6.45 10.68
CA GLY A 93 0.11 7.90 10.48
C GLY A 93 1.47 8.40 10.02
N VAL A 94 2.41 7.51 9.72
CA VAL A 94 3.79 7.85 9.34
C VAL A 94 4.27 7.04 8.14
N GLY A 95 5.35 7.46 7.48
CA GLY A 95 5.92 6.74 6.33
C GLY A 95 6.81 5.56 6.69
N ALA A 96 7.24 4.82 5.66
CA ALA A 96 8.01 3.58 5.76
C ALA A 96 9.28 3.68 6.60
N GLY A 97 9.99 4.81 6.53
CA GLY A 97 11.19 5.06 7.31
C GLY A 97 10.94 5.04 8.82
N ARG A 98 9.72 5.39 9.28
CA ARG A 98 9.37 5.39 10.71
C ARG A 98 8.75 4.09 11.18
N HIS A 99 7.88 3.47 10.38
CA HIS A 99 7.21 2.23 10.79
C HIS A 99 8.02 0.96 10.50
N GLY A 100 9.03 1.02 9.63
CA GLY A 100 10.02 -0.03 9.41
C GLY A 100 9.61 -1.15 8.44
N ILE A 101 8.43 -1.05 7.81
CA ILE A 101 7.96 -2.01 6.79
C ILE A 101 8.30 -1.43 5.42
N VAL A 102 9.54 -1.63 4.97
CA VAL A 102 10.17 -0.91 3.84
C VAL A 102 10.12 -1.68 2.50
N GLY A 103 9.23 -2.66 2.37
CA GLY A 103 9.08 -3.46 1.15
C GLY A 103 8.21 -4.69 1.36
N TYR A 104 7.80 -5.32 0.26
CA TYR A 104 7.05 -6.58 0.30
C TYR A 104 7.84 -7.72 0.94
N THR A 105 9.08 -7.92 0.51
CA THR A 105 9.99 -8.91 1.08
C THR A 105 11.29 -8.22 1.48
N ILE A 106 11.70 -8.25 2.75
CA ILE A 106 12.92 -7.57 3.21
C ILE A 106 13.80 -8.53 4.01
N ARG A 107 15.09 -8.23 4.09
CA ARG A 107 16.03 -9.02 4.91
C ARG A 107 15.93 -8.57 6.35
N ASP A 108 15.82 -9.53 7.27
CA ASP A 108 16.08 -9.30 8.68
C ASP A 108 17.58 -9.09 8.89
N PRO A 109 18.03 -7.90 9.35
CA PRO A 109 19.45 -7.67 9.60
C PRO A 109 20.04 -8.62 10.63
N ARG A 110 19.22 -9.16 11.55
CA ARG A 110 19.66 -10.04 12.64
C ARG A 110 19.87 -11.47 12.17
N SER A 111 18.88 -12.09 11.52
CA SER A 111 18.99 -13.48 11.06
C SER A 111 19.62 -13.62 9.67
N GLY A 112 19.57 -12.55 8.87
CA GLY A 112 19.94 -12.56 7.46
C GLY A 112 18.91 -13.20 6.53
N GLU A 113 17.79 -13.69 7.08
CA GLU A 113 16.69 -14.31 6.32
C GLU A 113 15.75 -13.27 5.73
N LEU A 114 14.99 -13.67 4.71
CA LEU A 114 13.95 -12.82 4.14
C LEU A 114 12.62 -13.02 4.85
N ILE A 115 11.97 -11.91 5.13
CA ILE A 115 10.60 -11.83 5.64
C ILE A 115 9.72 -11.34 4.51
N ASN A 116 8.74 -12.15 4.12
CA ASN A 116 7.66 -11.73 3.26
C ASN A 116 6.53 -11.21 4.15
N HIS A 117 6.26 -9.91 4.10
CA HIS A 117 5.34 -9.29 5.04
C HIS A 117 3.89 -9.75 4.87
N LEU A 118 3.48 -10.29 3.72
CA LEU A 118 2.11 -10.77 3.49
C LEU A 118 1.96 -12.29 3.63
N LYS A 119 2.96 -12.97 4.21
CA LYS A 119 2.92 -14.37 4.60
C LYS A 119 3.17 -14.50 6.10
N ASP A 120 3.15 -15.73 6.61
CA ASP A 120 3.59 -16.01 7.98
C ASP A 120 5.05 -15.60 8.16
N TRP A 121 5.33 -14.90 9.26
CA TRP A 121 6.67 -14.42 9.53
C TRP A 121 7.48 -15.52 10.23
N ALA A 122 8.80 -15.39 10.20
CA ALA A 122 9.65 -16.31 10.94
C ALA A 122 9.35 -16.19 12.45
N PRO A 123 9.39 -17.28 13.25
CA PRO A 123 8.98 -17.24 14.65
C PRO A 123 9.72 -16.24 15.54
N HIS A 124 10.91 -15.80 15.15
CA HIS A 124 11.70 -14.80 15.87
C HIS A 124 11.31 -13.35 15.56
N VAL A 125 10.45 -13.14 14.55
CA VAL A 125 9.97 -11.83 14.12
C VAL A 125 8.64 -11.55 14.82
N ASP A 126 8.70 -10.78 15.88
CA ASP A 126 7.51 -10.41 16.66
C ASP A 126 6.75 -9.24 15.99
N PRO A 127 5.47 -9.44 15.60
CA PRO A 127 4.63 -8.39 15.03
C PRO A 127 4.50 -7.12 15.88
N ASP A 128 4.61 -7.24 17.20
CA ASP A 128 4.47 -6.11 18.12
C ASP A 128 5.68 -5.17 18.10
N THR A 129 6.85 -5.66 17.68
CA THR A 129 8.11 -4.91 17.70
C THR A 129 8.78 -4.79 16.33
N TRP A 130 8.40 -5.61 15.36
CA TRP A 130 8.91 -5.52 14.00
C TRP A 130 8.41 -4.26 13.30
N GLN A 131 7.12 -3.97 13.42
CA GLN A 131 6.53 -2.69 13.10
C GLN A 131 6.77 -1.76 14.32
N LEU A 132 7.31 -0.57 14.07
CA LEU A 132 7.94 0.26 15.13
C LEU A 132 7.04 1.35 15.74
N GLN A 133 5.78 1.46 15.34
CA GLN A 133 4.93 2.61 15.66
C GLN A 133 3.58 2.17 16.24
N PRO A 134 3.05 2.84 17.26
CA PRO A 134 1.68 2.59 17.70
C PRO A 134 0.73 2.75 16.51
N THR A 135 -0.24 1.85 16.38
CA THR A 135 -1.31 2.07 15.40
C THR A 135 -2.24 3.18 15.88
N ILE A 136 -2.94 3.82 14.95
CA ILE A 136 -4.01 4.77 15.27
C ILE A 136 -5.13 4.11 16.09
N PHE A 137 -5.36 2.80 15.94
CA PHE A 137 -6.33 2.08 16.75
C PHE A 137 -5.88 1.91 18.20
N GLU A 138 -4.59 1.64 18.46
CA GLU A 138 -4.05 1.64 19.83
C GLU A 138 -4.18 3.02 20.47
N VAL A 139 -3.91 4.09 19.71
CA VAL A 139 -4.09 5.48 20.17
C VAL A 139 -5.57 5.76 20.46
N ALA A 140 -6.49 5.36 19.59
CA ALA A 140 -7.92 5.52 19.76
C ALA A 140 -8.45 4.75 20.99
N ALA A 141 -7.97 3.53 21.22
CA ALA A 141 -8.34 2.71 22.37
C ALA A 141 -7.97 3.38 23.70
N ARG A 142 -6.78 4.01 23.79
CA ARG A 142 -6.34 4.79 24.97
C ARG A 142 -7.24 5.99 25.28
N GLN A 143 -8.01 6.44 24.30
CA GLN A 143 -8.97 7.54 24.42
C GLN A 143 -10.42 7.06 24.54
N GLY A 144 -10.64 5.75 24.71
CA GLY A 144 -11.96 5.16 24.84
C GLY A 144 -12.77 5.12 23.54
N ILE A 145 -12.11 5.19 22.37
CA ILE A 145 -12.76 5.07 21.07
C ILE A 145 -12.55 3.63 20.57
N PRO A 146 -13.60 2.79 20.56
CA PRO A 146 -13.50 1.42 20.04
C PRO A 146 -13.23 1.43 18.53
N SER A 147 -12.46 0.44 18.08
CA SER A 147 -12.10 0.28 16.68
C SER A 147 -12.47 -1.10 16.12
N LEU A 148 -12.93 -1.13 14.87
CA LEU A 148 -13.25 -2.35 14.12
C LEU A 148 -12.43 -2.39 12.82
N ALA A 149 -11.71 -3.48 12.59
CA ALA A 149 -11.06 -3.77 11.32
C ALA A 149 -11.78 -4.93 10.61
N LEU A 150 -12.12 -4.71 9.34
CA LEU A 150 -12.87 -5.62 8.50
C LEU A 150 -12.04 -5.99 7.26
N GLY A 151 -11.98 -7.27 6.96
CA GLY A 151 -11.25 -7.81 5.82
C GLY A 151 -11.62 -9.27 5.60
N GLU A 152 -10.95 -9.92 4.64
CA GLU A 152 -11.22 -11.34 4.37
C GLU A 152 -10.85 -12.21 5.57
N ALA A 153 -11.69 -13.21 5.87
CA ALA A 153 -11.51 -14.09 7.03
C ALA A 153 -10.14 -14.79 7.08
N ARG A 154 -9.51 -15.02 5.92
CA ARG A 154 -8.17 -15.62 5.82
C ARG A 154 -7.04 -14.75 6.41
N PHE A 155 -7.26 -13.46 6.62
CA PHE A 155 -6.29 -12.57 7.27
C PHE A 155 -6.30 -12.69 8.80
N SER A 156 -7.32 -13.34 9.36
CA SER A 156 -7.45 -13.55 10.81
C SER A 156 -6.20 -14.25 11.37
N GLY A 157 -5.56 -13.62 12.35
CA GLY A 157 -4.39 -14.19 13.03
C GLY A 157 -3.08 -14.17 12.24
N SER A 158 -3.07 -13.61 11.01
CA SER A 158 -1.82 -13.41 10.28
C SER A 158 -0.91 -12.40 11.00
N ASP A 159 0.41 -12.57 10.87
CA ASP A 159 1.37 -11.71 11.55
C ASP A 159 1.32 -10.26 11.07
N PHE A 160 1.03 -10.05 9.78
CA PHE A 160 0.79 -8.71 9.26
C PHE A 160 -0.45 -8.06 9.87
N THR A 161 -1.57 -8.79 9.93
CA THR A 161 -2.79 -8.29 10.58
C THR A 161 -2.53 -7.94 12.04
N LYS A 162 -1.78 -8.79 12.76
CA LYS A 162 -1.36 -8.47 14.12
C LYS A 162 -0.56 -7.18 14.14
N ALA A 163 0.40 -6.95 13.23
CA ALA A 163 1.22 -5.74 13.23
C ALA A 163 0.45 -4.45 12.89
N VAL A 164 -0.44 -4.47 11.89
CA VAL A 164 -1.06 -3.23 11.35
C VAL A 164 -2.43 -2.90 11.94
N TRP A 165 -3.14 -3.87 12.53
CA TRP A 165 -4.45 -3.65 13.14
C TRP A 165 -4.46 -3.81 14.67
N ARG A 166 -3.29 -3.77 15.34
CA ARG A 166 -3.22 -3.76 16.83
C ARG A 166 -4.18 -2.72 17.38
N GLY A 167 -4.91 -3.06 18.43
CA GLY A 167 -5.88 -2.15 19.06
C GLY A 167 -7.27 -2.11 18.41
N ALA A 168 -7.47 -2.71 17.24
CA ALA A 168 -8.79 -2.92 16.65
C ALA A 168 -9.29 -4.36 16.85
N THR A 169 -10.60 -4.53 16.98
CA THR A 169 -11.21 -5.86 16.87
C THR A 169 -11.26 -6.24 15.40
N PHE A 170 -10.67 -7.38 15.02
CA PHE A 170 -10.77 -7.89 13.66
C PHE A 170 -12.04 -8.74 13.47
N ARG A 171 -12.78 -8.50 12.38
CA ARG A 171 -13.90 -9.35 11.95
C ARG A 171 -13.73 -9.72 10.49
N GLY A 172 -13.74 -11.02 10.21
CA GLY A 172 -13.71 -11.55 8.86
C GLY A 172 -15.06 -11.38 8.14
N ALA A 173 -15.01 -10.99 6.88
CA ALA A 173 -16.15 -10.91 5.96
C ALA A 173 -15.76 -11.42 4.57
N LYS A 174 -16.74 -11.85 3.77
CA LYS A 174 -16.52 -12.39 2.41
C LYS A 174 -16.74 -11.35 1.32
N THR A 175 -17.67 -10.43 1.53
CA THR A 175 -18.05 -9.42 0.54
C THR A 175 -17.99 -8.02 1.13
N LEU A 176 -18.02 -7.00 0.26
CA LEU A 176 -18.03 -5.62 0.70
C LEU A 176 -19.36 -5.26 1.40
N GLU A 177 -20.46 -5.88 1.00
CA GLU A 177 -21.78 -5.74 1.62
C GLU A 177 -21.77 -6.29 3.04
N GLU A 178 -21.19 -7.48 3.27
CA GLU A 178 -21.03 -8.05 4.62
C GLU A 178 -20.14 -7.14 5.50
N GLN A 179 -19.10 -6.52 4.93
CA GLN A 179 -18.30 -5.53 5.66
C GLN A 179 -19.13 -4.28 6.01
N ALA A 180 -19.95 -3.78 5.09
CA ALA A 180 -20.80 -2.61 5.34
C ALA A 180 -21.88 -2.87 6.40
N GLU A 181 -22.50 -4.06 6.39
CA GLU A 181 -23.45 -4.48 7.42
C GLU A 181 -22.78 -4.58 8.79
N ALA A 182 -21.57 -5.17 8.86
CA ALA A 182 -20.80 -5.24 10.10
C ALA A 182 -20.39 -3.85 10.61
N MET A 183 -20.01 -2.94 9.71
CA MET A 183 -19.74 -1.53 10.05
C MET A 183 -20.99 -0.85 10.61
N ARG A 184 -22.16 -1.07 9.99
CA ARG A 184 -23.44 -0.52 10.44
C ARG A 184 -23.81 -1.01 11.85
N GLU A 185 -23.71 -2.31 12.09
CA GLU A 185 -23.92 -2.92 13.41
C GLU A 185 -22.98 -2.32 14.46
N PHE A 186 -21.70 -2.21 14.13
CA PHE A 186 -20.69 -1.63 15.01
C PHE A 186 -20.95 -0.16 15.32
N PHE A 187 -21.35 0.63 14.32
CA PHE A 187 -21.71 2.02 14.53
C PHE A 187 -22.99 2.17 15.36
N ASP A 188 -23.97 1.27 15.22
CA ASP A 188 -25.20 1.31 16.02
C ASP A 188 -24.95 0.95 17.49
N GLY A 189 -23.98 0.07 17.76
CA GLY A 189 -23.59 -0.31 19.12
C GLY A 189 -22.70 0.71 19.86
N ASN A 190 -22.20 1.76 19.20
CA ASN A 190 -21.19 2.64 19.77
C ASN A 190 -21.50 4.13 19.55
N ALA A 191 -21.36 4.93 20.62
CA ALA A 191 -21.54 6.39 20.54
C ALA A 191 -20.41 7.09 19.76
N ARG A 192 -19.19 6.56 19.84
CA ARG A 192 -18.03 6.99 19.05
C ARG A 192 -17.31 5.75 18.53
N ALA A 193 -16.81 5.79 17.30
CA ALA A 193 -16.24 4.61 16.67
C ALA A 193 -15.26 4.96 15.54
N LEU A 194 -14.26 4.10 15.34
CA LEU A 194 -13.38 4.12 14.18
C LEU A 194 -13.43 2.77 13.47
N ALA A 195 -13.89 2.74 12.22
CA ALA A 195 -13.93 1.53 11.40
C ALA A 195 -12.88 1.59 10.28
N TYR A 196 -12.36 0.42 9.93
CA TYR A 196 -11.45 0.22 8.83
C TYR A 196 -11.93 -0.98 8.02
N LEU A 197 -12.16 -0.78 6.73
CA LEU A 197 -12.60 -1.81 5.78
C LEU A 197 -11.51 -1.95 4.72
N TYR A 198 -11.14 -3.19 4.39
CA TYR A 198 -10.18 -3.48 3.33
C TYR A 198 -10.77 -4.47 2.34
N TRP A 199 -10.79 -4.04 1.06
CA TRP A 199 -11.37 -4.79 -0.04
C TRP A 199 -10.34 -5.06 -1.15
N PRO A 200 -9.73 -6.26 -1.16
CA PRO A 200 -8.61 -6.61 -2.06
C PRO A 200 -9.03 -7.11 -3.46
N ALA A 201 -10.32 -7.10 -3.80
CA ALA A 201 -10.77 -7.80 -5.00
C ALA A 201 -10.35 -7.10 -6.30
N LEU A 202 -10.30 -5.77 -6.32
CA LEU A 202 -9.92 -5.00 -7.51
C LEU A 202 -8.44 -5.23 -7.87
N ASP A 203 -7.55 -5.14 -6.88
CA ASP A 203 -6.13 -5.47 -7.01
C ASP A 203 -5.90 -6.87 -7.57
N ARG A 204 -6.52 -7.91 -6.99
CA ARG A 204 -6.40 -9.29 -7.49
C ARG A 204 -6.82 -9.42 -8.94
N THR A 205 -7.88 -8.73 -9.35
CA THR A 205 -8.30 -8.71 -10.76
C THR A 205 -7.29 -7.97 -11.63
N GLY A 206 -6.71 -6.88 -11.14
CA GLY A 206 -5.64 -6.13 -11.79
C GLY A 206 -4.38 -6.97 -12.01
N HIS A 207 -3.88 -7.64 -10.98
CA HIS A 207 -2.74 -8.56 -11.11
C HIS A 207 -3.00 -9.69 -12.10
N SER A 208 -4.18 -10.32 -12.05
CA SER A 208 -4.46 -11.49 -12.87
C SER A 208 -4.78 -11.18 -14.33
N GLN A 209 -5.47 -10.07 -14.63
CA GLN A 209 -6.00 -9.76 -15.97
C GLN A 209 -5.55 -8.40 -16.52
N GLY A 210 -4.95 -7.55 -15.69
CA GLY A 210 -4.54 -6.19 -16.04
C GLY A 210 -5.64 -5.16 -15.84
N VAL A 211 -5.26 -3.92 -15.55
CA VAL A 211 -6.17 -2.78 -15.35
C VAL A 211 -6.88 -2.35 -16.62
N ALA A 212 -6.33 -2.69 -17.79
CA ALA A 212 -6.96 -2.44 -19.07
C ALA A 212 -8.08 -3.45 -19.42
N SER A 213 -8.22 -4.56 -18.67
CA SER A 213 -9.14 -5.65 -19.03
C SER A 213 -10.63 -5.34 -18.80
N GLU A 214 -11.49 -6.10 -19.49
CA GLU A 214 -12.93 -6.13 -19.22
C GLU A 214 -13.22 -6.67 -17.82
N SER A 215 -12.46 -7.67 -17.34
CA SER A 215 -12.63 -8.23 -15.99
C SER A 215 -12.38 -7.19 -14.90
N TRP A 216 -11.34 -6.36 -15.04
CA TRP A 216 -11.07 -5.28 -14.10
C TRP A 216 -12.18 -4.21 -14.18
N THR A 217 -12.63 -3.89 -15.39
CA THR A 217 -13.73 -2.94 -15.61
C THR A 217 -15.02 -3.41 -14.95
N HIS A 218 -15.38 -4.69 -15.09
CA HIS A 218 -16.55 -5.27 -14.43
C HIS A 218 -16.43 -5.24 -12.90
N ARG A 219 -15.25 -5.58 -12.36
CA ARG A 219 -14.99 -5.48 -10.91
C ARG A 219 -15.13 -4.06 -10.38
N LEU A 220 -14.75 -3.06 -11.18
CA LEU A 220 -14.96 -1.65 -10.87
C LEU A 220 -16.45 -1.25 -10.89
N GLU A 221 -17.25 -1.76 -11.82
CA GLU A 221 -18.70 -1.51 -11.88
C GLU A 221 -19.45 -2.10 -10.66
N GLU A 222 -19.04 -3.31 -10.24
CA GLU A 222 -19.55 -3.93 -9.00
C GLU A 222 -19.22 -3.06 -7.78
N LEU A 223 -17.97 -2.58 -7.69
CA LEU A 223 -17.53 -1.68 -6.64
C LEU A 223 -18.33 -0.37 -6.65
N ASP A 224 -18.50 0.28 -7.82
CA ASP A 224 -19.26 1.52 -7.96
C ASP A 224 -20.69 1.37 -7.43
N SER A 225 -21.35 0.25 -7.78
CA SER A 225 -22.71 -0.07 -7.35
C SER A 225 -22.78 -0.32 -5.84
N ALA A 226 -21.83 -1.09 -5.29
CA ALA A 226 -21.78 -1.35 -3.86
C ALA A 226 -21.55 -0.07 -3.05
N LEU A 227 -20.63 0.79 -3.49
CA LEU A 227 -20.33 2.05 -2.79
C LEU A 227 -21.46 3.06 -2.86
N ALA A 228 -22.17 3.14 -3.98
CA ALA A 228 -23.39 3.93 -4.07
C ALA A 228 -24.39 3.52 -2.99
N ASN A 229 -24.60 2.21 -2.78
CA ASN A 229 -25.48 1.70 -1.72
C ASN A 229 -24.94 2.00 -0.32
N ILE A 230 -23.66 1.71 -0.05
CA ILE A 230 -23.01 1.93 1.25
C ILE A 230 -23.11 3.40 1.68
N SER A 231 -22.95 4.33 0.74
CA SER A 231 -23.06 5.76 1.03
C SER A 231 -24.43 6.17 1.58
N THR A 232 -25.50 5.44 1.23
CA THR A 232 -26.86 5.71 1.73
C THR A 232 -27.10 5.16 3.14
N MET A 233 -26.20 4.31 3.66
CA MET A 233 -26.30 3.73 5.01
C MET A 233 -25.76 4.64 6.12
N LEU A 234 -25.01 5.69 5.76
CA LEU A 234 -24.38 6.62 6.69
C LEU A 234 -25.41 7.60 7.26
N ARG A 235 -25.31 7.89 8.56
CA ARG A 235 -26.13 8.90 9.24
C ARG A 235 -25.44 10.27 9.28
N GLU A 236 -26.17 11.29 9.74
CA GLU A 236 -25.70 12.69 9.76
C GLU A 236 -24.40 12.92 10.54
N ASP A 237 -24.08 12.06 11.51
CA ASP A 237 -22.88 12.14 12.37
C ASP A 237 -21.80 11.10 12.01
N GLU A 238 -21.87 10.54 10.80
CA GLU A 238 -21.00 9.45 10.33
C GLU A 238 -20.30 9.82 9.03
N GLY A 239 -18.97 9.71 9.03
CA GLY A 239 -18.12 9.98 7.87
C GLY A 239 -17.45 8.71 7.35
N LEU A 240 -17.29 8.61 6.03
CA LEU A 240 -16.52 7.55 5.37
C LEU A 240 -15.55 8.17 4.36
N ILE A 241 -14.28 7.79 4.45
CA ILE A 241 -13.28 8.04 3.40
C ILE A 241 -13.10 6.77 2.58
N ILE A 242 -13.26 6.87 1.26
CA ILE A 242 -12.87 5.82 0.32
C ILE A 242 -11.52 6.20 -0.29
N THR A 243 -10.55 5.28 -0.24
CA THR A 243 -9.21 5.49 -0.79
C THR A 243 -8.61 4.16 -1.24
N ALA A 244 -7.33 4.18 -1.59
CA ALA A 244 -6.56 2.99 -1.97
C ALA A 244 -5.22 2.98 -1.23
N ASP A 245 -4.56 1.83 -1.22
CA ASP A 245 -3.19 1.70 -0.75
C ASP A 245 -2.18 2.05 -1.85
N HIS A 246 -2.46 1.67 -3.11
CA HIS A 246 -1.71 2.05 -4.30
C HIS A 246 -2.60 2.02 -5.56
N GLY A 247 -2.02 2.45 -6.68
CA GLY A 247 -2.51 2.17 -8.02
C GLY A 247 -1.78 1.01 -8.68
N MET A 248 -1.93 0.89 -10.00
CA MET A 248 -1.46 -0.31 -10.72
C MET A 248 -1.11 0.02 -12.18
N ILE A 249 -0.05 -0.59 -12.70
CA ILE A 249 0.34 -0.52 -14.11
C ILE A 249 0.28 -1.91 -14.75
N ASP A 250 -0.08 -1.98 -16.03
CA ASP A 250 0.07 -3.23 -16.80
C ASP A 250 1.50 -3.31 -17.36
N VAL A 251 2.13 -4.48 -17.22
CA VAL A 251 3.46 -4.76 -17.73
C VAL A 251 3.38 -5.85 -18.81
N PRO A 252 3.68 -5.51 -20.08
CA PRO A 252 3.73 -6.49 -21.18
C PRO A 252 4.74 -7.61 -20.91
N GLU A 253 4.50 -8.79 -21.47
CA GLU A 253 5.34 -9.98 -21.25
C GLU A 253 6.79 -9.73 -21.68
N GLU A 254 7.00 -9.03 -22.80
CA GLU A 254 8.30 -8.64 -23.32
C GLU A 254 9.08 -7.67 -22.41
N HIS A 255 8.39 -7.05 -21.45
CA HIS A 255 9.00 -6.16 -20.45
C HIS A 255 9.13 -6.82 -19.07
N LYS A 256 8.92 -8.13 -18.97
CA LYS A 256 9.22 -8.89 -17.76
C LYS A 256 10.63 -9.45 -17.87
N LEU A 257 11.56 -8.86 -17.13
CA LEU A 257 12.92 -9.35 -17.05
C LEU A 257 12.98 -10.55 -16.10
N ILE A 258 13.25 -11.73 -16.64
CA ILE A 258 13.55 -12.93 -15.84
C ILE A 258 15.07 -13.05 -15.76
N VAL A 259 15.63 -12.93 -14.55
CA VAL A 259 17.06 -12.97 -14.28
C VAL A 259 17.46 -14.41 -13.89
N PRO A 260 18.19 -15.15 -14.75
CA PRO A 260 18.64 -16.50 -14.45
C PRO A 260 19.82 -16.49 -13.46
N GLU A 261 20.04 -17.61 -12.76
CA GLU A 261 21.06 -17.74 -11.70
C GLU A 261 22.51 -17.49 -12.13
N GLY A 262 22.81 -17.54 -13.44
CA GLY A 262 24.14 -17.22 -14.01
C GLY A 262 24.25 -15.81 -14.60
N SER A 263 23.25 -14.96 -14.42
CA SER A 263 23.24 -13.60 -14.98
C SER A 263 24.30 -12.72 -14.34
N PRO A 264 24.99 -11.85 -15.11
CA PRO A 264 25.84 -10.79 -14.55
C PRO A 264 25.12 -9.90 -13.53
N LEU A 265 23.79 -9.75 -13.64
CA LEU A 265 22.97 -8.98 -12.69
C LEU A 265 22.91 -9.60 -11.28
N LEU A 266 23.27 -10.88 -11.13
CA LEU A 266 23.32 -11.58 -9.85
C LEU A 266 24.75 -11.75 -9.32
N GLN A 267 25.76 -11.33 -10.08
CA GLN A 267 27.14 -11.40 -9.63
C GLN A 267 27.30 -10.57 -8.34
N ASN A 268 27.88 -11.17 -7.30
CA ASN A 268 28.04 -10.58 -5.96
C ASN A 268 26.73 -10.24 -5.21
N VAL A 269 25.57 -10.71 -5.67
CA VAL A 269 24.27 -10.56 -4.97
C VAL A 269 23.98 -11.80 -4.13
N ILE A 270 24.01 -11.65 -2.80
CA ILE A 270 23.78 -12.77 -1.86
C ILE A 270 22.30 -12.95 -1.54
N VAL A 271 21.52 -11.87 -1.52
CA VAL A 271 20.08 -11.91 -1.23
C VAL A 271 19.34 -10.98 -2.20
N TRP A 272 18.17 -11.43 -2.65
CA TRP A 272 17.23 -10.65 -3.46
C TRP A 272 15.89 -10.56 -2.73
N GLY A 273 15.56 -9.38 -2.26
CA GLY A 273 14.25 -9.03 -1.70
C GLY A 273 13.51 -8.00 -2.57
N GLY A 274 12.66 -7.22 -1.92
CA GLY A 274 11.76 -6.25 -2.52
C GLY A 274 10.53 -6.89 -3.17
N GLU A 275 10.00 -6.15 -4.13
CA GLU A 275 8.91 -6.53 -5.03
C GLU A 275 9.41 -6.49 -6.50
N PRO A 276 8.70 -7.11 -7.46
CA PRO A 276 9.16 -7.15 -8.85
C PRO A 276 9.38 -5.76 -9.49
N ARG A 277 8.66 -4.75 -8.98
CA ARG A 277 8.79 -3.34 -9.38
C ARG A 277 9.94 -2.61 -8.67
N VAL A 278 10.40 -3.12 -7.54
CA VAL A 278 11.48 -2.54 -6.72
C VAL A 278 12.35 -3.67 -6.14
N PRO A 279 13.16 -4.39 -6.95
CA PRO A 279 14.13 -5.32 -6.40
C PRO A 279 15.05 -4.64 -5.39
N GLN A 280 15.23 -5.29 -4.24
CA GLN A 280 16.20 -4.88 -3.22
C GLN A 280 17.31 -5.94 -3.14
N LEU A 281 18.51 -5.55 -3.53
CA LEU A 281 19.66 -6.43 -3.64
C LEU A 281 20.58 -6.23 -2.44
N TYR A 282 21.03 -7.34 -1.86
CA TYR A 282 22.01 -7.33 -0.78
C TYR A 282 23.31 -7.90 -1.34
N VAL A 283 24.38 -7.13 -1.21
CA VAL A 283 25.68 -7.44 -1.83
C VAL A 283 26.57 -8.22 -0.86
N ASP A 284 27.44 -9.06 -1.42
CA ASP A 284 28.36 -9.91 -0.63
C ASP A 284 29.37 -9.06 0.17
N THR A 285 29.92 -8.03 -0.47
CA THR A 285 30.91 -7.13 0.12
C THR A 285 30.66 -5.69 -0.29
N PRO A 286 31.04 -4.69 0.54
CA PRO A 286 30.94 -3.27 0.17
C PRO A 286 31.67 -2.92 -1.14
N ASP A 287 32.80 -3.57 -1.42
CA ASP A 287 33.61 -3.33 -2.62
C ASP A 287 32.87 -3.72 -3.92
N ALA A 288 31.88 -4.62 -3.84
CA ALA A 288 31.07 -5.03 -4.98
C ALA A 288 29.91 -4.07 -5.31
N LEU A 289 29.61 -3.09 -4.43
CA LEU A 289 28.44 -2.24 -4.57
C LEU A 289 28.41 -1.47 -5.89
N ALA A 290 29.53 -0.85 -6.27
CA ALA A 290 29.63 -0.06 -7.50
C ALA A 290 29.45 -0.92 -8.76
N ASP A 291 30.03 -2.12 -8.76
CA ASP A 291 29.93 -3.05 -9.90
C ASP A 291 28.50 -3.57 -10.08
N VAL A 292 27.82 -3.93 -8.98
CA VAL A 292 26.42 -4.37 -9.03
C VAL A 292 25.52 -3.21 -9.48
N GLN A 293 25.71 -1.99 -8.95
CA GLN A 293 24.94 -0.83 -9.38
C GLN A 293 25.10 -0.59 -10.88
N ALA A 294 26.35 -0.56 -11.38
CA ALA A 294 26.64 -0.34 -12.78
C ALA A 294 26.03 -1.42 -13.69
N ALA A 295 26.11 -2.70 -13.30
CA ALA A 295 25.53 -3.80 -14.07
C ALA A 295 24.00 -3.66 -14.23
N TRP A 296 23.32 -3.20 -13.18
CA TRP A 296 21.87 -2.97 -13.21
C TRP A 296 21.48 -1.72 -13.99
N GLU A 297 22.26 -0.64 -13.88
CA GLU A 297 22.08 0.58 -14.68
C GLU A 297 22.25 0.31 -16.18
N GLU A 298 23.30 -0.44 -16.55
CA GLU A 298 23.53 -0.85 -17.94
C GLU A 298 22.43 -1.79 -18.44
N GLY A 299 22.07 -2.80 -17.62
CA GLY A 299 21.12 -3.83 -18.00
C GLY A 299 19.68 -3.33 -18.19
N LEU A 300 19.27 -2.31 -17.44
CA LEU A 300 17.91 -1.74 -17.52
C LEU A 300 17.84 -0.41 -18.28
N GLY A 301 18.98 0.23 -18.53
CA GLY A 301 19.05 1.56 -19.12
C GLY A 301 18.14 2.56 -18.41
N GLY A 302 17.40 3.35 -19.18
CA GLY A 302 16.44 4.33 -18.62
C GLY A 302 15.15 3.74 -18.03
N GLY A 303 15.02 2.40 -17.97
CA GLY A 303 13.81 1.73 -17.48
C GLY A 303 13.66 1.70 -15.96
N ALA A 304 14.74 1.94 -15.22
CA ALA A 304 14.77 1.92 -13.77
C ALA A 304 15.67 3.03 -13.21
N LYS A 305 15.42 3.39 -11.95
CA LYS A 305 16.35 4.16 -11.14
C LYS A 305 17.03 3.20 -10.17
N VAL A 306 18.32 2.98 -10.37
CA VAL A 306 19.16 2.14 -9.52
C VAL A 306 19.84 3.04 -8.50
N MET A 307 19.71 2.72 -7.22
CA MET A 307 20.24 3.56 -6.14
C MET A 307 20.89 2.71 -5.08
N THR A 308 21.97 3.21 -4.49
CA THR A 308 22.45 2.65 -3.22
C THR A 308 21.49 3.01 -2.09
N ARG A 309 21.59 2.26 -0.99
CA ARG A 309 20.87 2.54 0.25
C ARG A 309 21.09 3.99 0.75
N GLU A 310 22.31 4.49 0.66
CA GLU A 310 22.69 5.84 1.08
C GLU A 310 22.07 6.89 0.18
N GLN A 311 22.12 6.69 -1.15
CA GLN A 311 21.49 7.60 -2.09
C GLN A 311 19.97 7.69 -1.86
N LEU A 312 19.33 6.55 -1.59
CA LEU A 312 17.89 6.48 -1.31
C LEU A 312 17.53 7.22 -0.01
N MET A 313 18.36 7.10 1.02
CA MET A 313 18.25 7.88 2.26
C MET A 313 18.41 9.38 2.00
N ASP A 314 19.45 9.78 1.27
CA ASP A 314 19.76 11.19 1.00
C ASP A 314 18.66 11.88 0.19
N GLU A 315 18.03 11.15 -0.73
CA GLU A 315 16.85 11.63 -1.47
C GLU A 315 15.55 11.58 -0.66
N GLY A 316 15.58 11.06 0.58
CA GLY A 316 14.45 11.07 1.50
C GLY A 316 13.30 10.14 1.11
N TRP A 317 13.55 9.07 0.36
CA TRP A 317 12.47 8.28 -0.25
C TRP A 317 11.55 7.61 0.77
N LEU A 318 12.10 7.20 1.90
CA LEU A 318 11.36 6.57 3.00
C LEU A 318 10.83 7.59 4.02
N GLY A 319 11.12 8.88 3.82
CA GLY A 319 10.93 9.92 4.82
C GLY A 319 11.90 9.76 6.01
N PRO A 320 11.57 10.33 7.19
CA PRO A 320 12.41 10.22 8.37
C PRO A 320 12.62 8.76 8.79
N LEU A 321 13.87 8.40 9.09
CA LEU A 321 14.27 7.04 9.47
C LEU A 321 14.26 6.86 10.99
N ALA A 322 13.63 5.79 11.46
CA ALA A 322 13.81 5.27 12.82
C ALA A 322 15.06 4.39 12.91
N ASP A 323 15.58 4.23 14.12
CA ASP A 323 16.78 3.43 14.38
C ASP A 323 16.63 1.99 13.85
N GLY A 324 17.65 1.50 13.14
CA GLY A 324 17.68 0.14 12.58
C GLY A 324 16.81 -0.08 11.33
N VAL A 325 16.01 0.89 10.88
CA VAL A 325 15.17 0.71 9.67
C VAL A 325 16.02 0.68 8.40
N LEU A 326 17.08 1.49 8.33
CA LEU A 326 17.93 1.58 7.14
C LEU A 326 18.60 0.24 6.80
N GLU A 327 18.96 -0.55 7.81
CA GLU A 327 19.58 -1.88 7.68
C GLU A 327 18.64 -2.92 7.01
N ARG A 328 17.32 -2.66 7.02
CA ARG A 328 16.31 -3.50 6.37
C ARG A 328 16.20 -3.25 4.86
N VAL A 329 16.73 -2.14 4.38
CA VAL A 329 16.71 -1.75 2.97
C VAL A 329 17.84 -2.49 2.25
N GLY A 330 17.62 -2.96 1.02
CA GLY A 330 18.71 -3.51 0.19
C GLY A 330 19.88 -2.54 0.06
N ASP A 331 21.10 -3.06 -0.09
CA ASP A 331 22.29 -2.24 -0.38
C ASP A 331 22.12 -1.51 -1.72
N ILE A 332 21.43 -2.14 -2.68
CA ILE A 332 20.97 -1.53 -3.93
C ILE A 332 19.46 -1.71 -4.05
N THR A 333 18.78 -0.63 -4.41
CA THR A 333 17.36 -0.61 -4.75
C THR A 333 17.20 -0.29 -6.22
N VAL A 334 16.47 -1.14 -6.95
CA VAL A 334 16.19 -0.99 -8.37
C VAL A 334 14.74 -0.58 -8.55
N ALA A 335 14.43 0.72 -8.50
CA ALA A 335 13.06 1.18 -8.70
C ALA A 335 12.73 1.23 -10.19
N CYS A 336 11.97 0.26 -10.71
CA CYS A 336 11.53 0.26 -12.11
C CYS A 336 10.62 1.48 -12.35
N ILE A 337 10.95 2.36 -13.31
CA ILE A 337 10.16 3.57 -13.58
C ILE A 337 9.40 3.48 -14.91
N ALA A 338 9.80 2.60 -15.82
CA ALA A 338 9.01 2.21 -17.00
C ALA A 338 8.01 1.09 -16.68
N SER A 339 7.17 0.68 -17.63
CA SER A 339 6.37 -0.55 -17.56
C SER A 339 7.27 -1.79 -17.67
N LEU A 340 8.01 -2.06 -16.59
CA LEU A 340 9.06 -3.07 -16.46
C LEU A 340 8.95 -3.71 -15.08
N VAL A 341 9.24 -5.00 -14.99
CA VAL A 341 9.48 -5.70 -13.72
C VAL A 341 10.69 -6.62 -13.85
N ALA A 342 11.35 -6.89 -12.73
CA ALA A 342 12.44 -7.85 -12.67
C ALA A 342 12.11 -8.96 -11.66
N TYR A 343 12.29 -10.20 -12.11
CA TYR A 343 12.13 -11.41 -11.32
C TYR A 343 13.45 -12.17 -11.28
N ARG A 344 13.77 -12.77 -10.12
CA ARG A 344 14.80 -13.81 -10.05
C ARG A 344 14.17 -15.17 -10.35
N GLU A 345 14.70 -15.87 -11.34
CA GLU A 345 14.15 -17.13 -11.85
C GLU A 345 13.91 -18.17 -10.74
N SER A 346 14.86 -18.35 -9.83
CA SER A 346 14.75 -19.35 -8.76
C SER A 346 13.74 -19.01 -7.66
N ARG A 347 13.20 -17.78 -7.63
CA ARG A 347 12.35 -17.28 -6.53
C ARG A 347 10.94 -16.93 -6.95
N ALA A 348 10.75 -16.52 -8.19
CA ALA A 348 9.44 -16.14 -8.69
C ALA A 348 8.62 -17.39 -9.02
N SER A 349 7.39 -17.48 -8.50
CA SER A 349 6.49 -18.56 -8.91
C SER A 349 6.00 -18.31 -10.35
N PRO A 350 5.61 -19.37 -11.09
CA PRO A 350 5.01 -19.21 -12.41
C PRO A 350 3.78 -18.28 -12.39
N THR A 351 2.96 -18.36 -11.34
CA THR A 351 1.81 -17.48 -11.16
C THR A 351 2.22 -16.02 -10.96
N SER A 352 3.29 -15.74 -10.20
CA SER A 352 3.79 -14.38 -10.02
C SER A 352 4.32 -13.81 -11.33
N MET A 353 5.10 -14.59 -12.10
CA MET A 353 5.62 -14.14 -13.40
C MET A 353 4.50 -13.92 -14.42
N ALA A 354 3.40 -14.67 -14.33
CA ALA A 354 2.24 -14.52 -15.23
C ALA A 354 1.37 -13.28 -14.94
N MET A 355 1.55 -12.58 -13.81
CA MET A 355 0.76 -11.39 -13.47
C MET A 355 0.93 -10.27 -14.51
N VAL A 356 -0.19 -9.67 -14.92
CA VAL A 356 -0.25 -8.57 -15.90
C VAL A 356 -0.11 -7.23 -15.20
N GLY A 357 -0.98 -6.96 -14.22
CA GLY A 357 -0.88 -5.77 -13.37
C GLY A 357 0.29 -5.90 -12.39
N GLN A 358 1.03 -4.81 -12.19
CA GLN A 358 2.14 -4.68 -11.25
C GLN A 358 2.10 -3.32 -10.54
N HIS A 359 2.61 -3.27 -9.32
CA HIS A 359 2.77 -2.05 -8.52
C HIS A 359 3.97 -2.17 -7.56
N GLY A 360 4.35 -1.06 -6.93
CA GLY A 360 5.39 -1.02 -5.89
C GLY A 360 6.40 0.11 -6.05
N SER A 361 6.51 0.70 -7.24
CA SER A 361 7.54 1.70 -7.56
C SER A 361 7.02 3.14 -7.51
N LEU A 362 7.72 4.04 -8.19
CA LEU A 362 7.63 5.49 -8.02
C LEU A 362 6.70 6.19 -9.01
N THR A 363 6.08 5.44 -9.93
CA THR A 363 5.30 6.10 -10.99
C THR A 363 4.03 6.72 -10.39
N SER A 364 3.59 7.85 -10.94
CA SER A 364 2.35 8.48 -10.49
C SER A 364 1.14 7.56 -10.61
N ARG A 365 1.14 6.64 -11.59
CA ARG A 365 0.07 5.64 -11.74
C ARG A 365 0.01 4.64 -10.57
N GLU A 366 1.15 4.35 -9.94
CA GLU A 366 1.22 3.48 -8.75
C GLU A 366 0.99 4.25 -7.44
N ARG A 367 1.39 5.53 -7.38
CA ARG A 367 1.43 6.28 -6.12
C ARG A 367 0.29 7.26 -5.89
N GLU A 368 -0.28 7.82 -6.95
CA GLU A 368 -1.44 8.70 -6.82
C GLU A 368 -2.69 7.86 -6.56
N ILE A 369 -3.30 8.06 -5.40
CA ILE A 369 -4.52 7.38 -4.97
C ILE A 369 -5.64 8.41 -4.73
N PRO A 370 -6.91 8.08 -5.03
CA PRO A 370 -8.02 8.97 -4.76
C PRO A 370 -8.30 9.04 -3.26
N VAL A 371 -8.72 10.20 -2.76
CA VAL A 371 -9.31 10.36 -1.42
C VAL A 371 -10.71 10.91 -1.59
N ILE A 372 -11.72 10.15 -1.14
CA ILE A 372 -13.12 10.42 -1.43
C ILE A 372 -13.91 10.49 -0.12
N PRO A 373 -14.12 11.70 0.43
CA PRO A 373 -15.01 11.92 1.55
C PRO A 373 -16.48 11.70 1.19
N THR A 374 -17.23 11.04 2.06
CA THR A 374 -18.66 10.75 1.91
C THR A 374 -19.39 10.85 3.25
N GLY A 375 -20.73 10.77 3.23
CA GLY A 375 -21.57 10.93 4.42
C GLY A 375 -21.51 12.36 4.96
N ALA A 376 -21.26 12.51 6.27
CA ALA A 376 -21.09 13.81 6.91
C ALA A 376 -19.94 14.66 6.34
N TRP A 377 -19.08 14.06 5.51
CA TRP A 377 -17.97 14.72 4.84
C TRP A 377 -18.15 14.90 3.32
N ALA A 378 -19.29 14.54 2.73
CA ALA A 378 -19.53 14.67 1.28
C ALA A 378 -19.32 16.11 0.78
#